data_AF-A0A2N0SAU5-F1
#
_entry.id   AF-A0A2N0SAU5-F1
#
_cell.length_a   1.000
_cell.length_b   1.000
_cell.length_c   1.000
_cell.angle_alpha   90.00
_cell.angle_beta   90.00
_cell.angle_gamma   90.00
#
_symmetry.space_group_name_H-M   'P 1'
#
loop_
_entity.id
_entity.type
_entity.pdbx_description
1 polymer ?
#
loop_
_entity_poly.entity_id
_entity_poly.type
_entity_poly.pdbx_seq_one_letter_code
_entity_poly.pdbx_strand_id
1 'polypeptide(L)'
;MNKRITPKRIRQRWTNNLDPRLCRDPFDEIEKLYMIEWVKKYKIQNPSADKIPWKKLILEMKDKFGKLRTENKVKNFWHSQERRQRRQLHQNTSQGPSEI
;
A
#
# COMPACT_ATOMS: atom_id res chain seq x y z
N MET A 1 16.96 -31.03 -1.20
CA MET A 1 15.51 -30.77 -1.04
C MET A 1 14.90 -30.29 -2.36
N ASN A 2 14.21 -31.15 -3.09
CA ASN A 2 13.43 -30.73 -4.27
C ASN A 2 12.21 -29.92 -3.78
N LYS A 3 12.33 -28.59 -3.76
CA LYS A 3 11.20 -27.70 -3.47
C LYS A 3 10.17 -27.87 -4.59
N ARG A 4 9.20 -28.78 -4.42
CA ARG A 4 8.05 -28.90 -5.34
C ARG A 4 7.42 -27.52 -5.52
N ILE A 5 7.38 -27.06 -6.76
CA ILE A 5 6.72 -25.81 -7.13
C ILE A 5 5.22 -26.10 -7.06
N THR A 6 4.53 -25.50 -6.09
CA THR A 6 3.08 -25.66 -5.94
C THR A 6 2.34 -24.73 -6.90
N PRO A 7 1.12 -25.09 -7.37
CA PRO A 7 0.29 -24.21 -8.18
C PRO A 7 0.09 -22.83 -7.55
N LYS A 8 -0.04 -22.77 -6.21
CA LYS A 8 -0.09 -21.52 -5.44
C LYS A 8 1.13 -20.64 -5.66
N ARG A 9 2.34 -21.21 -5.64
CA ARG A 9 3.59 -20.46 -5.88
C ARG A 9 3.68 -19.97 -7.32
N ILE A 10 3.26 -20.79 -8.30
CA ILE A 10 3.20 -20.39 -9.71
C ILE A 10 2.30 -19.17 -9.86
N ARG A 11 1.06 -19.27 -9.35
CA ARG A 11 0.08 -18.17 -9.41
C ARG A 11 0.61 -16.90 -8.75
N GLN A 12 1.17 -17.01 -7.55
CA GLN A 12 1.75 -15.85 -6.84
C GLN A 12 2.91 -15.22 -7.63
N ARG A 13 3.78 -16.04 -8.21
CA ARG A 13 4.90 -15.55 -9.03
C ARG A 13 4.38 -14.81 -10.26
N TRP A 14 3.35 -15.36 -10.92
CA TRP A 14 2.72 -14.72 -12.07
C TRP A 14 2.12 -13.36 -11.70
N THR A 15 1.21 -13.31 -10.73
CA THR A 15 0.47 -12.09 -10.38
C THR A 15 1.34 -10.98 -9.78
N ASN A 16 2.49 -11.33 -9.19
CA ASN A 16 3.34 -10.35 -8.51
C ASN A 16 4.56 -9.93 -9.34
N ASN A 17 5.03 -10.78 -10.26
CA ASN A 17 6.31 -10.56 -10.94
C ASN A 17 6.25 -10.73 -12.46
N LEU A 18 5.51 -11.72 -12.98
CA LEU A 18 5.63 -12.10 -14.39
C LEU A 18 4.55 -11.50 -15.31
N ASP A 19 3.43 -11.01 -14.77
CA ASP A 19 2.39 -10.36 -15.59
C ASP A 19 2.99 -9.09 -16.26
N PRO A 20 3.06 -9.04 -17.61
CA PRO A 20 3.71 -7.94 -18.33
C PRO A 20 2.95 -6.62 -18.22
N ARG A 21 1.69 -6.66 -17.79
CA ARG A 21 0.88 -5.44 -17.58
C ARG A 21 1.26 -4.69 -16.31
N LEU A 22 2.08 -5.30 -15.45
CA LEU A 22 2.47 -4.71 -14.17
C LEU A 22 3.47 -3.57 -14.36
N CYS A 23 3.12 -2.38 -13.90
CA CYS A 23 4.06 -1.26 -13.81
C CYS A 23 4.99 -1.44 -12.60
N ARG A 24 6.27 -1.68 -12.90
CA ARG A 24 7.31 -1.96 -11.89
C ARG A 24 7.98 -0.70 -11.33
N ASP A 25 7.80 0.44 -11.98
CA ASP A 25 8.42 1.71 -11.61
C ASP A 25 8.14 2.08 -10.15
N PRO A 26 8.94 2.92 -9.50
CA PRO A 26 8.56 3.52 -8.23
C PRO A 26 7.18 4.19 -8.30
N PHE A 27 6.53 4.38 -7.15
CA PHE A 27 5.38 5.28 -7.10
C PHE A 27 5.89 6.71 -7.28
N ASP A 28 5.27 7.47 -8.17
CA ASP A 28 5.48 8.92 -8.23
C ASP A 28 4.78 9.61 -7.05
N GLU A 29 5.10 10.88 -6.80
CA GLU A 29 4.54 11.60 -5.64
C GLU A 29 3.01 11.77 -5.74
N ILE A 30 2.47 11.89 -6.93
CA ILE A 30 1.03 12.03 -7.16
C ILE A 30 0.31 10.71 -6.82
N GLU A 31 0.84 9.58 -7.25
CA GLU A 31 0.37 8.24 -6.88
C GLU A 31 0.42 8.04 -5.37
N LYS A 32 1.53 8.42 -4.72
CA LYS A 32 1.69 8.30 -3.25
C LYS A 32 0.64 9.11 -2.51
N LEU A 33 0.45 10.37 -2.89
CA LEU A 33 -0.55 11.27 -2.28
C LEU A 33 -1.95 10.70 -2.46
N TYR A 34 -2.29 10.28 -3.68
CA TYR A 34 -3.58 9.68 -3.98
C TYR A 34 -3.86 8.44 -3.12
N MET A 35 -2.88 7.53 -2.98
CA MET A 35 -3.03 6.35 -2.12
C MET A 35 -3.29 6.73 -0.66
N ILE A 36 -2.57 7.74 -0.14
CA ILE A 36 -2.74 8.20 1.25
C ILE A 36 -4.14 8.78 1.45
N GLU A 37 -4.57 9.68 0.58
CA GLU A 37 -5.89 10.32 0.64
C GLU A 37 -7.01 9.28 0.51
N TRP A 38 -6.88 8.36 -0.45
CA TRP A 38 -7.86 7.33 -0.68
C TRP A 38 -8.06 6.46 0.56
N VAL A 39 -6.98 6.00 1.19
CA VAL A 39 -7.07 5.17 2.40
C VAL A 39 -7.63 5.97 3.58
N LYS A 40 -7.23 7.24 3.76
CA LYS A 40 -7.79 8.12 4.79
C LYS A 40 -9.30 8.30 4.61
N LYS A 41 -9.74 8.65 3.40
CA LYS A 41 -11.16 8.80 3.04
C LYS A 41 -11.93 7.50 3.29
N TYR A 42 -11.37 6.36 2.88
CA TYR A 42 -11.98 5.06 3.10
C TYR A 42 -12.19 4.77 4.60
N LYS A 43 -11.16 5.01 5.44
CA LYS A 43 -11.25 4.80 6.89
C LYS A 43 -12.27 5.72 7.56
N ILE A 44 -12.38 6.98 7.12
CA ILE A 44 -13.39 7.93 7.63
C ILE A 44 -14.81 7.48 7.26
N GLN A 45 -15.01 7.05 6.01
CA GLN A 45 -16.31 6.61 5.53
C GLN A 45 -16.72 5.23 6.06
N ASN A 46 -15.76 4.40 6.45
CA ASN A 46 -15.97 3.02 6.88
C ASN A 46 -15.24 2.75 8.20
N PRO A 47 -15.66 3.38 9.32
CA PRO A 47 -14.96 3.26 10.60
C PRO A 47 -14.95 1.83 11.15
N SER A 48 -15.96 1.02 10.81
CA SER A 48 -16.10 -0.39 11.23
C SER A 48 -15.45 -1.39 10.26
N ALA A 49 -14.78 -0.93 9.20
CA ALA A 49 -14.19 -1.86 8.24
C ALA A 49 -12.85 -2.42 8.73
N ASP A 50 -12.79 -3.73 8.93
CA ASP A 50 -11.57 -4.43 9.37
C ASP A 50 -10.43 -4.36 8.34
N LYS A 51 -10.76 -4.24 7.05
CA LYS A 51 -9.78 -4.38 5.95
C LYS A 51 -9.98 -3.32 4.89
N ILE A 52 -8.85 -2.80 4.42
CA ILE A 52 -8.78 -1.90 3.27
C ILE A 52 -8.96 -2.74 1.98
N PRO A 53 -9.87 -2.38 1.07
CA PRO A 53 -10.12 -3.14 -0.15
C PRO A 53 -9.07 -2.78 -1.21
N TRP A 54 -7.86 -3.31 -1.06
CA TRP A 54 -6.70 -3.01 -1.91
C TRP A 54 -6.94 -3.22 -3.40
N LYS A 55 -7.73 -4.23 -3.78
CA LYS A 55 -8.08 -4.49 -5.19
C LYS A 55 -8.87 -3.34 -5.81
N LYS A 56 -9.75 -2.70 -5.03
CA LYS A 56 -10.53 -1.53 -5.46
C LYS A 56 -9.58 -0.34 -5.69
N LEU A 57 -8.71 -0.06 -4.73
CA LEU A 57 -7.69 0.99 -4.87
C LEU A 57 -6.81 0.77 -6.10
N ILE A 58 -6.35 -0.46 -6.37
CA ILE A 58 -5.52 -0.77 -7.55
C ILE A 58 -6.27 -0.51 -8.85
N LEU A 59 -7.56 -0.85 -8.92
CA LEU A 59 -8.37 -0.60 -10.09
C LEU A 59 -8.54 0.91 -10.31
N GLU A 60 -8.88 1.67 -9.28
CA GLU A 60 -8.98 3.13 -9.37
C GLU A 60 -7.64 3.79 -9.74
N MET A 61 -6.52 3.30 -9.21
CA MET A 61 -5.18 3.75 -9.61
C MET A 61 -4.88 3.44 -11.07
N LYS A 62 -5.27 2.26 -11.56
CA LYS A 62 -5.09 1.89 -12.96
C LYS A 62 -5.92 2.81 -13.86
N ASP A 63 -7.16 3.08 -13.50
CA ASP A 63 -8.06 3.93 -14.28
C ASP A 63 -7.57 5.39 -14.28
N LYS A 64 -7.02 5.87 -13.16
CA LYS A 64 -6.52 7.24 -13.01
C LYS A 64 -5.13 7.48 -13.63
N PHE A 65 -4.21 6.53 -13.48
CA PHE A 65 -2.78 6.71 -13.84
C PHE A 65 -2.32 5.84 -15.00
N GLY A 66 -3.19 4.95 -15.52
CA GLY A 66 -2.83 3.97 -16.55
C GLY A 66 -1.88 2.86 -16.07
N LYS A 67 -1.50 2.84 -14.78
CA LYS A 67 -0.48 1.95 -14.22
C LYS A 67 -1.14 0.85 -13.39
N LEU A 68 -1.07 -0.40 -13.84
CA LEU A 68 -1.48 -1.54 -13.02
C LEU A 68 -0.39 -1.86 -11.99
N ARG A 69 -0.70 -1.64 -10.72
CA ARG A 69 0.21 -1.86 -9.58
C ARG A 69 -0.10 -3.20 -8.91
N THR A 70 0.92 -3.90 -8.44
CA THR A 70 0.70 -5.13 -7.66
C THR A 70 0.13 -4.81 -6.29
N GLU A 71 -0.75 -5.68 -5.80
CA GLU A 71 -1.32 -5.56 -4.47
C GLU A 71 -0.23 -5.53 -3.38
N ASN A 72 0.84 -6.31 -3.58
CA ASN A 72 1.97 -6.34 -2.67
C ASN A 72 2.70 -4.98 -2.60
N LYS A 73 2.92 -4.31 -3.74
CA LYS A 73 3.60 -3.01 -3.77
C LYS A 73 2.78 -1.93 -3.06
N VAL A 74 1.47 -1.93 -3.29
CA VAL A 74 0.51 -1.01 -2.64
C VAL A 74 0.49 -1.22 -1.11
N LYS A 75 0.37 -2.48 -0.66
CA LYS A 75 0.39 -2.82 0.78
C LYS A 75 1.71 -2.42 1.44
N ASN A 76 2.84 -2.75 0.80
CA ASN A 76 4.16 -2.43 1.33
C ASN A 76 4.35 -0.92 1.52
N PHE A 77 3.89 -0.11 0.56
CA PHE A 77 3.92 1.33 0.70
C PHE A 77 3.09 1.80 1.90
N TRP A 78 1.82 1.36 2.00
CA TRP A 78 0.95 1.78 3.10
C TRP A 78 1.50 1.39 4.47
N HIS A 79 1.92 0.13 4.66
CA HIS A 79 2.47 -0.32 5.94
C HIS A 79 3.80 0.38 6.29
N SER A 80 4.57 0.80 5.29
CA SER A 80 5.74 1.65 5.52
C SER A 80 5.34 3.04 6.01
N GLN A 81 4.35 3.67 5.38
CA GLN A 81 3.81 4.97 5.80
C GLN A 81 3.18 4.92 7.19
N GLU A 82 2.42 3.88 7.50
CA GLU A 82 1.81 3.67 8.82
C GLU A 82 2.86 3.51 9.93
N ARG A 83 3.93 2.73 9.67
CA ARG A 83 5.07 2.64 10.59
C ARG A 83 5.77 3.99 10.79
N ARG A 84 5.94 4.77 9.72
CA ARG A 84 6.54 6.11 9.80
C ARG A 84 5.70 7.07 10.64
N GLN A 85 4.39 7.10 10.43
CA GLN A 85 3.46 7.92 11.21
C GLN A 85 3.47 7.53 12.69
N ARG A 86 3.47 6.23 13.00
CA ARG A 86 3.60 5.77 14.40
C ARG A 86 4.90 6.25 15.03
N ARG A 87 6.04 6.14 14.34
CA ARG A 87 7.33 6.64 14.87
C ARG A 87 7.32 8.14 15.14
N GLN A 88 6.75 8.93 14.23
CA GLN A 88 6.63 10.37 14.41
C GLN A 88 5.76 10.71 15.62
N LEU A 89 4.64 10.01 15.80
CA LEU A 89 3.80 10.19 16.99
C LEU A 89 4.57 9.90 18.29
N HIS A 90 5.34 8.81 18.34
CA HIS A 90 6.14 8.47 19.52
C HIS A 90 7.24 9.49 19.80
N GLN A 91 7.89 10.04 18.76
CA GLN A 91 8.89 11.09 18.92
C GLN A 91 8.26 12.39 19.44
N ASN A 92 7.08 12.74 18.92
CA ASN A 92 6.36 13.95 19.33
C ASN A 92 5.77 13.87 20.74
N THR A 93 5.42 12.67 21.25
CA THR A 93 4.98 12.51 22.65
C THR A 93 6.13 12.42 23.64
N SER A 94 7.36 12.14 23.21
CA SER A 94 8.55 12.13 24.08
C SER A 94 9.24 13.50 24.20
N GLN A 95 8.83 14.50 23.39
CA GLN A 95 9.24 15.90 23.54
C GLN A 95 8.01 16.71 23.97
N GLY A 96 7.71 16.74 25.26
CA GLY A 96 6.68 17.61 25.82
C GLY A 96 7.00 19.10 25.60
N PRO A 97 6.00 19.99 25.56
CA PRO A 97 6.20 21.42 25.33
C PRO A 97 7.12 22.00 26.42
N SER A 98 8.22 22.62 26.00
CA SER A 98 9.01 23.49 26.87
C SER A 98 8.09 24.61 27.36
N GLU A 99 7.83 24.60 28.67
CA GLU A 99 7.10 25.65 29.38
C GLU A 99 7.82 26.99 29.17
N ILE A 100 7.05 28.00 28.74
CA ILE A 100 7.36 29.42 28.86
C ILE A 100 6.24 30.03 29.70
#